data_AF-A0A2K6REG1-F1
#
_entry.id   AF-A0A2K6REG1-F1
#
_cell.length_a   1.000
_cell.length_b   1.000
_cell.length_c   1.000
_cell.angle_alpha   90.00
_cell.angle_beta   90.00
_cell.angle_gamma   90.00
#
_symmetry.space_group_name_H-M   'P 1'
#
loop_
_entity.id
_entity.type
_entity.pdbx_description
1 polymer ?
#
loop_
_entity_poly.entity_id
_entity_poly.type
_entity_poly.pdbx_seq_one_letter_code
_entity_poly.pdbx_strand_id
1 'polypeptide(L)'
;MKAPEMANELKNDLKALKMRASMDPKRFYKKNDRDGFPKYFQIGTLVDNPKQRKRTITEELLDDSEFRRYNRRKYSEIMAEKASNAAGKKFRKKKKFRN
;
A
#
# COMPACT_ATOMS: atom_id res chain seq x y z
N MET A 1 -28.29 2.82 1.74
CA MET A 1 -27.14 1.89 1.80
C MET A 1 -26.84 1.60 3.27
N LYS A 2 -26.72 0.33 3.65
CA LYS A 2 -26.33 -0.07 5.03
C LYS A 2 -24.85 0.21 5.22
N ALA A 3 -24.45 0.74 6.38
CA ALA A 3 -23.04 0.85 6.75
C ALA A 3 -22.53 -0.57 7.07
N PRO A 4 -21.56 -1.11 6.30
CA PRO A 4 -21.00 -2.42 6.60
C PRO A 4 -20.23 -2.40 7.92
N GLU A 5 -20.21 -3.52 8.64
CA GLU A 5 -19.31 -3.68 9.78
C GLU A 5 -17.87 -3.73 9.28
N MET A 6 -17.00 -2.94 9.91
CA MET A 6 -15.61 -2.78 9.48
C MET A 6 -14.77 -3.98 9.96
N ALA A 7 -14.94 -5.13 9.31
CA ALA A 7 -14.07 -6.29 9.47
C ALA A 7 -12.62 -5.93 9.08
N ASN A 8 -11.64 -6.65 9.64
CA ASN A 8 -10.22 -6.34 9.40
C ASN A 8 -9.82 -6.53 7.93
N GLU A 9 -10.36 -7.53 7.25
CA GLU A 9 -10.18 -7.77 5.81
C GLU A 9 -10.68 -6.58 4.99
N LEU A 10 -11.86 -6.06 5.36
CA LEU A 10 -12.50 -4.93 4.70
C LEU A 10 -11.67 -3.65 4.83
N LYS A 11 -11.09 -3.42 6.02
CA LYS A 11 -10.17 -2.30 6.26
C LYS A 11 -8.91 -2.44 5.42
N ASN A 12 -8.38 -3.65 5.26
CA ASN A 12 -7.19 -3.90 4.46
C ASN A 12 -7.45 -3.63 2.97
N ASP A 13 -8.59 -4.09 2.44
CA ASP A 13 -8.99 -3.84 1.06
C ASP A 13 -9.20 -2.33 0.80
N LEU A 14 -9.88 -1.62 1.70
CA LEU A 14 -10.05 -0.17 1.59
C LEU A 14 -8.72 0.58 1.67
N LYS A 15 -7.79 0.10 2.50
CA LYS A 15 -6.44 0.67 2.60
C LYS A 15 -5.63 0.43 1.33
N ALA A 16 -5.74 -0.77 0.73
CA ALA A 16 -5.14 -1.07 -0.55
C ALA A 16 -5.68 -0.11 -1.63
N LEU A 17 -7.00 0.11 -1.69
CA LEU A 17 -7.59 1.09 -2.62
C LEU A 17 -7.07 2.51 -2.39
N LYS A 18 -6.88 2.96 -1.15
CA LYS A 18 -6.28 4.27 -0.85
C LYS A 18 -4.83 4.36 -1.36
N MET A 19 -4.09 3.25 -1.31
CA MET A 19 -2.68 3.15 -1.73
C MET A 19 -2.47 2.79 -3.21
N ARG A 20 -3.53 2.73 -4.03
CA ARG A 20 -3.46 2.31 -5.46
C ARG A 20 -2.42 3.04 -6.31
N ALA A 21 -2.16 4.31 -6.02
CA ALA A 21 -1.17 5.11 -6.76
C ALA A 21 0.27 4.62 -6.57
N SER A 22 0.55 3.88 -5.50
CA SER A 22 1.88 3.35 -5.18
C SER A 22 2.07 1.87 -5.51
N MET A 23 0.99 1.18 -5.92
CA MET A 23 1.01 -0.26 -6.14
C MET A 23 1.62 -0.66 -7.48
N ASP A 24 1.32 0.07 -8.55
CA ASP A 24 1.87 -0.17 -9.88
C ASP A 24 2.56 1.11 -10.37
N PRO A 25 3.88 1.08 -10.67
CA PRO A 25 4.62 2.24 -11.15
C PRO A 25 4.14 2.76 -12.52
N LYS A 26 3.39 1.95 -13.28
CA LYS A 26 2.90 2.32 -14.62
C LYS A 26 1.49 2.90 -14.61
N ARG A 27 0.76 2.77 -13.50
CA ARG A 27 -0.64 3.22 -13.39
C ARG A 27 -0.75 4.44 -12.51
N PHE A 28 -0.97 5.59 -13.15
CA PHE A 28 -1.21 6.85 -12.47
C PHE A 28 -2.70 7.10 -12.29
N TYR A 29 -3.18 6.97 -11.05
CA TYR A 29 -4.56 7.29 -10.70
C TYR A 29 -4.69 8.75 -10.26
N LYS A 30 -5.89 9.31 -10.42
CA LYS A 30 -6.24 10.58 -9.78
C LYS A 30 -6.03 10.49 -8.26
N LYS A 31 -5.50 11.57 -7.69
CA LYS A 31 -5.25 11.68 -6.25
C LYS A 31 -6.56 11.49 -5.48
N ASN A 32 -6.47 10.90 -4.30
CA ASN A 32 -7.63 10.78 -3.43
C ASN A 32 -7.89 12.14 -2.78
N ASP A 33 -9.06 12.72 -3.03
CA ASP A 33 -9.45 14.04 -2.51
C ASP A 33 -10.02 13.99 -1.08
N ARG A 34 -10.31 12.79 -0.57
CA ARG A 34 -10.96 12.60 0.74
C ARG A 34 -10.05 11.86 1.71
N ASP A 35 -9.89 12.44 2.89
CA ASP A 35 -9.25 11.77 4.02
C ASP A 35 -10.28 11.00 4.85
N GLY A 36 -10.31 9.69 4.65
CA GLY A 36 -11.15 8.76 5.41
C GLY A 36 -11.72 7.65 4.54
N PHE A 37 -12.25 6.60 5.18
CA PHE A 37 -13.02 5.58 4.47
C PHE A 37 -14.45 6.08 4.21
N PRO A 38 -15.07 5.73 3.07
CA PRO A 38 -16.45 6.09 2.80
C PRO A 38 -17.39 5.48 3.86
N LYS A 39 -18.37 6.26 4.35
CA LYS A 39 -19.35 5.80 5.35
C LYS A 39 -20.27 4.70 4.82
N TYR A 40 -20.56 4.73 3.52
CA TYR A 40 -21.40 3.76 2.84
C TYR A 40 -20.63 3.21 1.63
N PHE A 41 -20.52 1.90 1.55
CA PHE A 41 -19.90 1.21 0.43
C PHE A 41 -20.46 -0.20 0.32
N GLN A 42 -20.35 -0.79 -0.87
CA GLN A 42 -20.76 -2.15 -1.16
C GLN A 42 -19.63 -2.85 -1.92
N ILE A 43 -19.39 -4.11 -1.57
CA ILE A 43 -18.50 -4.96 -2.36
C ILE A 43 -19.36 -5.63 -3.42
N GLY A 44 -18.96 -5.45 -4.68
CA GLY A 44 -19.47 -6.19 -5.82
C GLY A 44 -18.38 -7.11 -6.36
N THR A 45 -18.78 -8.26 -6.87
CA THR A 45 -17.89 -9.20 -7.58
C THR A 45 -18.27 -9.17 -9.05
N LEU A 46 -17.28 -9.02 -9.95
CA LEU A 46 -17.52 -9.06 -11.38
C LEU A 46 -17.81 -10.51 -11.82
N VAL A 47 -18.90 -10.71 -12.55
CA VAL A 47 -19.29 -12.01 -13.09
C VAL A 47 -18.50 -12.25 -14.39
N ASP A 48 -17.27 -12.75 -14.28
CA ASP A 48 -16.40 -13.14 -15.42
C ASP A 48 -15.84 -14.59 -15.27
N ASN A 49 -14.92 -15.05 -16.10
CA ASN A 49 -14.42 -16.43 -16.09
C ASN A 49 -13.90 -16.90 -14.71
N PRO A 50 -14.22 -18.13 -14.27
CA PRO A 50 -14.11 -18.55 -12.86
C PRO A 50 -12.70 -18.92 -12.37
N LYS A 51 -11.68 -18.98 -13.24
CA LYS A 51 -10.43 -19.70 -12.94
C LYS A 51 -9.44 -18.97 -12.01
N GLN A 52 -9.52 -17.65 -11.88
CA GLN A 52 -8.55 -16.86 -11.09
C GLN A 52 -9.20 -16.00 -10.00
N ARG A 53 -10.37 -16.41 -9.50
CA ARG A 53 -11.11 -15.64 -8.49
C ARG A 53 -10.53 -15.88 -7.10
N LYS A 54 -10.28 -14.80 -6.34
CA LYS A 54 -10.04 -14.85 -4.89
C LYS A 54 -11.19 -14.18 -4.14
N ARG A 55 -11.16 -14.24 -2.80
CA ARG A 55 -12.24 -13.72 -1.96
C ARG A 55 -12.09 -12.22 -1.69
N THR A 56 -10.85 -11.73 -1.67
CA THR A 56 -10.51 -10.33 -1.35
C THR A 56 -9.54 -9.75 -2.36
N ILE A 57 -9.55 -8.41 -2.49
CA ILE A 57 -8.65 -7.69 -3.39
C ILE A 57 -7.20 -7.88 -2.94
N THR A 58 -6.98 -7.90 -1.63
CA THR A 58 -5.66 -8.13 -1.04
C THR A 58 -5.08 -9.51 -1.34
N GLU A 59 -5.90 -10.56 -1.38
CA GLU A 59 -5.47 -11.89 -1.80
C GLU A 59 -5.04 -11.93 -3.27
N GLU A 60 -5.76 -11.25 -4.16
CA GLU A 60 -5.39 -11.15 -5.59
C GLU A 60 -4.05 -10.45 -5.77
N LEU A 61 -3.83 -9.35 -5.06
CA LEU A 61 -2.57 -8.62 -5.07
C LEU A 61 -1.40 -9.46 -4.53
N LEU A 62 -1.64 -10.28 -3.51
CA LEU A 62 -0.62 -11.18 -2.98
C LEU A 62 -0.32 -12.35 -3.91
N ASP A 63 -1.24 -12.74 -4.79
CA ASP A 63 -1.01 -13.80 -5.78
C ASP A 63 -0.14 -13.30 -6.94
N ASP A 64 -0.22 -12.02 -7.28
CA ASP A 64 0.61 -11.42 -8.34
C ASP A 64 2.11 -11.46 -7.99
N SER A 65 2.88 -12.16 -8.83
CA SER A 65 4.32 -12.33 -8.67
C SER A 65 5.12 -11.07 -9.01
N GLU A 66 4.65 -10.27 -9.97
CA GLU A 66 5.33 -9.03 -10.38
C GLU A 66 5.22 -7.98 -9.28
N PHE A 67 4.01 -7.85 -8.71
CA PHE A 67 3.73 -6.99 -7.57
C PHE A 67 4.65 -7.30 -6.38
N ARG A 68 4.80 -8.59 -6.02
CA ARG A 68 5.70 -9.03 -4.95
C ARG A 68 7.15 -8.65 -5.20
N ARG A 69 7.65 -8.88 -6.42
CA ARG A 69 9.03 -8.56 -6.79
C ARG A 69 9.31 -7.05 -6.70
N TYR A 70 8.40 -6.24 -7.25
CA TYR A 70 8.53 -4.79 -7.24
C TYR A 70 8.53 -4.22 -5.81
N ASN A 71 7.56 -4.63 -4.99
CA ASN A 71 7.43 -4.17 -3.61
C ASN A 71 8.63 -4.56 -2.75
N ARG A 72 9.14 -5.79 -2.90
CA ARG A 72 10.32 -6.24 -2.16
C ARG A 72 11.54 -5.38 -2.49
N ARG A 73 11.79 -5.14 -3.78
CA ARG A 73 12.90 -4.30 -4.24
C ARG A 73 12.78 -2.87 -3.69
N LYS A 74 11.62 -2.24 -3.86
CA LYS A 74 11.39 -0.86 -3.40
C LYS A 74 11.45 -0.72 -1.89
N TYR A 75 10.96 -1.70 -1.15
CA TYR A 75 11.05 -1.71 0.30
C TYR A 75 12.51 -1.76 0.77
N SER A 76 13.34 -2.62 0.18
CA SER A 76 14.77 -2.69 0.50
C SER A 76 15.51 -1.39 0.19
N GLU A 77 15.23 -0.76 -0.96
CA GLU A 77 15.78 0.56 -1.31
C GLU A 77 15.41 1.63 -0.27
N ILE A 78 14.13 1.71 0.11
CA ILE A 78 13.64 2.69 1.10
C ILE A 78 14.26 2.44 2.47
N MET A 79 14.42 1.18 2.88
CA MET A 79 15.02 0.86 4.18
C MET A 79 16.51 1.18 4.22
N ALA A 80 17.25 0.90 3.13
CA ALA A 80 18.64 1.30 3.00
C ALA A 80 18.79 2.83 3.03
N GLU A 81 17.93 3.56 2.31
CA GLU A 81 17.92 5.03 2.30
C GLU A 81 17.56 5.61 3.68
N LYS A 82 16.58 5.04 4.38
CA LYS A 82 16.24 5.46 5.75
C LYS A 82 17.40 5.22 6.71
N ALA A 83 18.08 4.09 6.59
CA ALA A 83 19.24 3.76 7.41
C ALA A 83 20.41 4.71 7.15
N SER A 84 20.72 5.01 5.88
CA SER A 84 21.78 5.95 5.51
C SER A 84 21.48 7.37 5.97
N ASN A 85 20.24 7.82 5.83
CA ASN A 85 19.79 9.13 6.32
C ASN A 85 19.85 9.23 7.85
N ALA A 86 19.49 8.17 8.58
CA ALA A 86 19.62 8.12 10.02
C ALA A 86 21.09 8.16 10.47
N ALA A 87 21.97 7.42 9.79
CA ALA A 87 23.40 7.43 10.04
C ALA A 87 24.01 8.82 9.74
N GLY A 88 23.69 9.43 8.60
CA GLY A 88 24.15 10.77 8.21
C GLY A 88 23.72 11.86 9.21
N LYS A 89 22.50 11.78 9.75
CA LYS A 89 22.05 12.66 10.85
C LYS A 89 22.85 12.43 12.14
N LYS A 90 23.19 11.18 12.49
CA LYS A 90 24.05 10.87 13.63
C LYS A 90 25.49 11.40 13.44
N PHE A 91 26.06 11.30 12.23
CA PHE A 91 27.39 11.84 11.92
C PHE A 91 27.42 13.37 11.93
N ARG A 92 26.39 14.06 11.42
CA ARG A 92 26.27 15.53 11.54
C ARG A 92 26.20 16.01 12.99
N LYS A 93 25.52 15.27 13.87
CA LYS A 93 25.49 15.61 15.31
C LYS A 93 26.86 15.42 15.95
N LYS A 94 27.55 14.30 15.70
CA LYS A 94 28.89 14.04 16.27
C LYS A 94 29.94 15.09 15.88
N LYS A 95 29.91 15.63 14.64
CA LYS A 95 30.82 16.71 14.22
C LYS A 95 30.56 18.06 14.90
N LYS A 96 29.34 18.32 15.39
CA LYS A 96 29.00 19.59 16.06
C LYS A 96 29.40 19.64 17.53
N PHE A 97 29.69 18.50 18.17
CA PHE A 97 30.04 18.41 19.59
C PHE A 97 31.53 18.12 19.83
N ARG A 98 32.38 18.26 18.80
CA ARG A 98 33.84 18.29 18.96
C ARG A 98 34.30 19.74 18.90
N ASN A 99 34.27 20.40 20.06
CA ASN A 99 35.17 21.50 20.42
C ASN A 99 36.03 20.99 21.57
#